data_AF-A0A3N5I8S5-F1
#
_entry.id   AF-A0A3N5I8S5-F1
#
_cell.length_a   1.000
_cell.length_b   1.000
_cell.length_c   1.000
_cell.angle_alpha   90.00
_cell.angle_beta   90.00
_cell.angle_gamma   90.00
#
_symmetry.space_group_name_H-M   'P 1'
#
loop_
_entity.id
_entity.type
_entity.pdbx_description
1 polymer ?
#
loop_
_entity_poly.entity_id
_entity_poly.type
_entity_poly.pdbx_seq_one_letter_code
_entity_poly.pdbx_strand_id
1 'polypeptide(L)'
;MILNVFSITEIFIGLLSTGLMGWVGIQAFRLYLRSGRSARPEDQTLLEDQSYLMLAAAFLVLIIRLINWPLFYLTLQSFIPQVNGAMCIFGVTQVREPLTRSLELMKPLGFFLIGGWLVIHHLDRATPTGPLLGRKLLFLGSCPFW
;
A
#
# COMPACT_ATOMS: atom_id res chain seq x y z
N MET A 1 3.44 -30.11 4.72
CA MET A 1 2.27 -29.76 3.89
C MET A 1 2.50 -28.34 3.41
N ILE A 2 2.61 -28.12 2.09
CA ILE A 2 3.03 -26.83 1.51
C ILE A 2 2.02 -25.70 1.80
N LEU A 3 0.75 -26.04 2.04
CA LEU A 3 -0.26 -25.14 2.58
C LEU A 3 -0.20 -25.15 4.11
N ASN A 4 0.45 -24.13 4.68
CA ASN A 4 0.36 -23.84 6.10
C ASN A 4 -0.60 -22.67 6.36
N VAL A 5 -1.15 -22.59 7.57
CA VAL A 5 -2.04 -21.51 8.03
C VAL A 5 -1.43 -20.13 7.74
N PHE A 6 -0.13 -19.95 7.99
CA PHE A 6 0.56 -18.69 7.72
C PHE A 6 0.55 -18.30 6.24
N SER A 7 0.70 -19.26 5.32
CA SER A 7 0.63 -18.99 3.87
C SER A 7 -0.77 -18.56 3.43
N ILE A 8 -1.81 -19.15 4.02
CA ILE A 8 -3.21 -18.76 3.75
C ILE A 8 -3.47 -17.34 4.25
N THR A 9 -3.00 -17.02 5.47
CA THR A 9 -3.12 -15.67 6.04
C THR A 9 -2.39 -14.64 5.21
N GLU A 10 -1.20 -14.94 4.71
CA GLU A 10 -0.44 -14.01 3.86
C GLU A 10 -1.13 -13.75 2.52
N ILE A 11 -1.66 -14.79 1.86
CA ILE A 11 -2.41 -14.62 0.62
C ILE A 11 -3.66 -13.76 0.85
N PHE A 12 -4.40 -14.02 1.93
CA PHE A 12 -5.60 -13.26 2.29
C PHE A 12 -5.29 -11.78 2.55
N ILE A 13 -4.25 -11.49 3.35
CA ILE A 13 -3.81 -10.11 3.63
C ILE A 13 -3.32 -9.44 2.35
N GLY A 14 -2.60 -10.15 1.48
CA GLY A 14 -2.15 -9.65 0.19
C GLY A 14 -3.32 -9.22 -0.70
N LEU A 15 -4.33 -10.08 -0.85
CA LEU A 15 -5.54 -9.76 -1.62
C LEU A 15 -6.27 -8.53 -1.04
N LEU A 16 -6.44 -8.51 0.28
CA LEU A 16 -7.14 -7.43 0.98
C LEU A 16 -6.39 -6.09 0.84
N SER A 17 -5.07 -6.09 1.00
CA SER A 17 -4.24 -4.89 0.83
C SER A 17 -4.27 -4.38 -0.61
N THR A 18 -4.22 -5.26 -1.61
CA THR A 18 -4.22 -4.87 -3.02
C THR A 18 -5.58 -4.30 -3.42
N GLY A 19 -6.67 -4.90 -2.94
CA GLY A 19 -8.03 -4.39 -3.15
C GLY A 19 -8.24 -3.01 -2.53
N LEU A 20 -7.77 -2.80 -1.30
CA LEU A 20 -7.85 -1.49 -0.63
C LEU A 20 -7.03 -0.41 -1.35
N MET A 21 -5.81 -0.72 -1.79
CA MET A 21 -5.00 0.23 -2.56
C MET A 21 -5.64 0.57 -3.91
N GLY A 22 -6.19 -0.43 -4.61
CA GLY A 22 -6.94 -0.20 -5.85
C GLY A 22 -8.14 0.71 -5.62
N TRP A 23 -8.90 0.49 -4.54
CA TRP A 23 -10.03 1.34 -4.17
C TRP A 23 -9.62 2.78 -3.88
N VAL A 24 -8.58 2.99 -3.06
CA VAL A 24 -8.04 4.33 -2.75
C VAL A 24 -7.55 5.03 -4.02
N GLY A 25 -6.84 4.33 -4.90
CA GLY A 25 -6.37 4.85 -6.19
C GLY A 25 -7.51 5.25 -7.12
N ILE A 26 -8.55 4.41 -7.25
CA ILE A 26 -9.74 4.72 -8.07
C ILE A 26 -10.47 5.94 -7.51
N GLN A 27 -10.63 6.03 -6.19
CA GLN A 27 -11.32 7.16 -5.57
C GLN A 27 -10.52 8.45 -5.75
N ALA A 28 -9.19 8.41 -5.59
CA ALA A 28 -8.32 9.56 -5.83
C ALA A 28 -8.41 10.03 -7.30
N PHE A 29 -8.42 9.09 -8.24
CA PHE A 29 -8.58 9.39 -9.66
C PHE A 29 -9.96 9.99 -9.98
N ARG A 30 -11.04 9.44 -9.41
CA ARG A 30 -12.40 9.99 -9.56
C ARG A 30 -12.53 11.40 -8.98
N LEU A 31 -11.88 11.65 -7.84
CA LEU A 31 -11.85 12.97 -7.21
C LEU A 31 -11.16 13.99 -8.12
N TYR A 32 -10.04 13.61 -8.75
CA TYR A 32 -9.33 14.45 -9.72
C TYR A 32 -10.22 14.86 -10.89
N LEU A 33 -10.91 13.89 -11.49
CA LEU A 33 -11.85 14.12 -12.59
C LEU A 33 -13.01 15.05 -12.20
N ARG A 34 -13.48 14.98 -10.95
CA ARG A 34 -14.56 15.84 -10.44
C ARG A 34 -14.08 17.23 -10.02
N SER A 35 -12.84 17.36 -9.53
CA SER A 35 -12.27 18.65 -9.12
C SER A 35 -12.20 19.66 -10.27
N GLY A 36 -12.09 19.21 -11.53
CA GLY A 36 -12.13 20.10 -12.70
C GLY A 36 -13.52 20.68 -13.03
N ARG A 37 -14.60 20.23 -12.37
CA ARG A 37 -15.99 20.65 -12.63
C ARG A 37 -16.68 21.33 -11.44
N SER A 38 -16.04 21.41 -10.28
CA SER A 38 -16.66 21.90 -9.05
C SER A 38 -16.48 23.41 -8.89
N ALA A 39 -17.58 24.16 -8.92
CA ALA A 39 -17.61 25.62 -8.68
C ALA A 39 -18.50 26.03 -7.49
N ARG A 40 -19.15 25.08 -6.80
CA ARG A 40 -20.11 25.36 -5.71
C ARG A 40 -19.49 25.10 -4.33
N PRO A 41 -19.86 25.89 -3.30
CA PRO A 41 -19.33 25.75 -1.95
C PRO A 41 -19.76 24.45 -1.25
N GLU A 42 -20.93 23.91 -1.58
CA GLU A 42 -21.43 22.61 -1.07
C GLU A 42 -20.59 21.42 -1.56
N ASP A 43 -19.99 21.54 -2.74
CA ASP A 43 -19.11 20.50 -3.27
C ASP A 43 -17.74 20.53 -2.56
N GLN A 44 -17.33 21.66 -1.96
CA GLN A 44 -16.05 21.77 -1.25
C GLN A 44 -16.05 21.01 0.07
N THR A 45 -17.17 21.04 0.82
CA THR A 45 -17.29 20.29 2.09
C THR A 45 -17.30 18.79 1.87
N LEU A 46 -17.99 18.31 0.82
CA LEU A 46 -17.99 16.89 0.46
C LEU A 46 -16.60 16.39 0.01
N LEU A 47 -15.82 17.24 -0.66
CA LEU A 47 -14.44 16.93 -1.04
C LEU A 47 -13.53 16.79 0.19
N GLU A 48 -13.76 17.60 1.23
CA GLU A 48 -12.97 17.54 2.45
C GLU A 48 -13.23 16.26 3.26
N ASP A 49 -14.50 15.85 3.37
CA ASP A 49 -14.89 14.58 4.01
C ASP A 49 -14.34 13.36 3.27
N GLN A 50 -14.39 13.36 1.92
CA GLN A 50 -13.79 12.28 1.12
C GLN A 50 -12.27 12.20 1.31
N SER A 51 -11.60 13.35 1.42
CA SER A 51 -10.17 13.42 1.65
C SER A 51 -9.79 12.86 3.03
N TYR A 52 -10.63 13.09 4.06
CA TYR A 52 -10.45 12.49 5.38
C TYR A 52 -10.57 10.95 5.32
N LEU A 53 -11.58 10.44 4.61
CA LEU A 53 -11.78 9.00 4.43
C LEU A 53 -10.57 8.34 3.72
N MET A 54 -10.00 9.02 2.72
CA MET A 54 -8.80 8.55 2.02
C MET A 54 -7.57 8.49 2.91
N LEU A 55 -7.36 9.52 3.74
CA LEU A 55 -6.23 9.56 4.67
C LEU A 55 -6.33 8.42 5.70
N ALA A 56 -7.52 8.21 6.27
CA ALA A 56 -7.78 7.12 7.20
C ALA A 56 -7.56 5.74 6.55
N ALA A 57 -8.06 5.54 5.32
CA ALA A 57 -7.85 4.32 4.56
C ALA A 57 -6.37 4.05 4.25
N ALA A 58 -5.62 5.09 3.84
CA ALA A 58 -4.19 4.98 3.57
C ALA A 58 -3.39 4.61 4.83
N PHE A 59 -3.76 5.19 5.98
CA PHE A 59 -3.15 4.86 7.27
C PHE A 59 -3.43 3.40 7.67
N LEU A 60 -4.66 2.92 7.46
CA LEU A 60 -5.02 1.52 7.71
C LEU A 60 -4.20 0.56 6.84
N VAL A 61 -4.06 0.85 5.54
CA VAL A 61 -3.24 0.05 4.61
C VAL A 61 -1.78 0.01 5.06
N LEU A 62 -1.25 1.13 5.56
CA LEU A 62 0.12 1.23 6.04
C LEU A 62 0.36 0.33 7.26
N ILE A 63 -0.58 0.31 8.22
CA ILE A 63 -0.53 -0.59 9.38
C ILE A 63 -0.60 -2.06 8.94
N ILE A 64 -1.52 -2.39 8.02
CA ILE A 64 -1.65 -3.77 7.51
C ILE A 64 -0.34 -4.22 6.86
N ARG A 65 0.30 -3.37 6.05
CA ARG A 65 1.59 -3.70 5.43
C ARG A 65 2.72 -3.85 6.44
N LEU A 66 2.73 -3.04 7.51
CA LEU A 66 3.71 -3.15 8.58
C LEU A 66 3.60 -4.51 9.31
N ILE A 67 2.38 -4.99 9.56
CA ILE A 67 2.12 -6.30 10.19
C ILE A 67 2.41 -7.46 9.23
N ASN A 68 2.21 -7.26 7.92
CA ASN A 68 2.46 -8.30 6.92
C ASN A 68 3.97 -8.65 6.76
N TRP A 69 4.85 -7.77 7.22
CA TRP A 69 6.30 -7.98 7.14
C TRP A 69 6.82 -9.03 8.14
N PRO A 70 6.56 -8.94 9.47
CA PRO A 70 6.93 -10.01 10.40
C PRO A 70 6.19 -11.31 10.10
N LEU A 71 4.94 -11.24 9.63
CA LEU A 71 4.17 -12.43 9.25
C LEU A 71 4.85 -13.24 8.14
N PHE A 72 5.46 -12.56 7.16
CA PHE A 72 6.25 -13.20 6.10
C PHE A 72 7.42 -14.03 6.65
N TYR A 73 8.19 -13.46 7.58
CA TYR A 73 9.32 -14.14 8.19
C TYR A 73 8.88 -15.36 9.03
N LEU A 74 7.71 -15.29 9.67
CA LEU A 74 7.11 -16.44 10.35
C LEU A 74 6.71 -17.55 9.35
N THR A 75 6.16 -17.18 8.20
CA THR A 75 5.86 -18.13 7.11
C THR A 75 7.15 -18.83 6.65
N LEU A 76 8.23 -18.07 6.40
CA LEU A 76 9.55 -18.60 6.03
C LEU A 76 10.13 -19.56 7.08
N GLN A 77 9.98 -19.22 8.37
CA GLN A 77 10.42 -20.09 9.46
C GLN A 77 9.69 -21.43 9.47
N SER A 78 8.41 -21.45 9.12
CA SER A 78 7.65 -22.70 9.02
C SER A 78 8.11 -23.61 7.87
N PHE A 79 8.78 -23.08 6.86
CA PHE A 79 9.26 -23.87 5.72
C PHE A 79 10.62 -24.54 5.98
N ILE A 80 11.34 -24.19 7.06
CA ILE A 80 12.63 -24.80 7.43
C ILE A 80 12.56 -26.34 7.48
N PRO A 81 11.63 -26.99 8.20
CA PRO A 81 11.60 -28.46 8.27
C PRO A 81 11.15 -29.14 6.96
N GLN A 82 10.71 -28.37 5.96
CA GLN A 82 10.17 -28.90 4.70
C GLN A 82 11.17 -28.83 3.55
N VAL A 83 12.24 -28.05 3.70
CA VAL A 83 13.28 -27.86 2.68
C VAL A 83 14.54 -28.63 3.09
N ASN A 84 14.87 -29.67 2.32
CA ASN A 84 16.09 -30.45 2.54
C ASN A 84 17.34 -29.57 2.35
N GLY A 85 18.17 -29.45 3.38
CA GLY A 85 19.41 -28.65 3.36
C GLY A 85 19.28 -27.23 3.91
N ALA A 86 18.09 -26.77 4.29
CA ALA A 86 17.93 -25.48 4.97
C ALA A 86 18.08 -25.63 6.49
N MET A 87 19.17 -25.06 7.04
CA MET A 87 19.36 -24.98 8.51
C MET A 87 18.67 -23.77 9.14
N CYS A 88 18.37 -22.74 8.36
CA CYS A 88 17.82 -21.48 8.84
C CYS A 88 16.92 -20.81 7.80
N ILE A 89 16.25 -19.72 8.20
CA ILE A 89 15.43 -18.88 7.31
C ILE A 89 16.19 -18.47 6.04
N PHE A 90 17.48 -18.13 6.17
CA PHE A 90 18.32 -17.78 5.02
C PHE A 90 18.53 -18.96 4.05
N GLY A 91 18.56 -20.20 4.54
CA GLY A 91 18.61 -21.38 3.68
C GLY A 91 17.34 -21.57 2.86
N VAL A 92 16.19 -21.16 3.39
CA VAL A 92 14.89 -21.25 2.70
C VAL A 92 14.77 -20.19 1.60
N THR A 93 15.31 -18.98 1.80
CA THR A 93 15.27 -17.92 0.78
C THR A 93 16.16 -18.22 -0.43
N GLN A 94 17.21 -19.03 -0.28
CA GLN A 94 18.13 -19.40 -1.37
C GLN A 94 17.53 -20.37 -2.39
N VAL A 95 16.47 -21.12 -2.04
CA VAL A 95 15.83 -22.09 -2.94
C VAL A 95 15.19 -21.40 -4.16
N ARG A 96 14.70 -20.17 -3.99
CA ARG A 96 14.16 -19.32 -5.05
C ARG A 96 14.60 -17.87 -4.88
N GLU A 97 15.90 -17.68 -4.79
CA GLU A 97 16.59 -16.40 -4.52
C GLU A 97 16.00 -15.19 -5.29
N PRO A 98 15.77 -15.22 -6.62
CA PRO A 98 15.27 -14.04 -7.32
C PRO A 98 13.84 -13.66 -6.91
N LEU A 99 13.00 -14.64 -6.62
CA LEU A 99 11.60 -14.40 -6.24
C LEU A 99 11.51 -13.93 -4.78
N THR A 100 12.31 -14.51 -3.88
CA THR A 100 12.27 -14.14 -2.46
C THR A 100 12.89 -12.77 -2.22
N ARG A 101 13.98 -12.46 -2.93
CA ARG A 101 14.66 -11.16 -2.86
C ARG A 101 13.82 -10.02 -3.42
N SER A 102 13.09 -10.25 -4.51
CA SER A 102 12.14 -9.25 -5.04
C SER A 102 10.99 -8.99 -4.08
N LEU A 103 10.45 -10.02 -3.43
CA LEU A 103 9.40 -9.89 -2.40
C LEU A 103 9.90 -9.13 -1.16
N GLU A 104 11.13 -9.41 -0.69
CA GLU A 104 11.75 -8.69 0.42
C GLU A 104 12.02 -7.22 0.13
N LEU A 105 12.30 -6.86 -1.13
CA LEU A 105 12.52 -5.48 -1.54
C LEU A 105 11.19 -4.72 -1.79
N MET A 106 10.21 -5.36 -2.44
CA MET A 106 8.92 -4.73 -2.75
C MET A 106 8.10 -4.39 -1.50
N LYS A 107 8.17 -5.21 -0.45
CA LYS A 107 7.43 -4.96 0.80
C LYS A 107 7.79 -3.61 1.46
N PRO A 108 9.06 -3.32 1.79
CA PRO A 108 9.46 -2.05 2.38
C PRO A 108 9.33 -0.89 1.37
N LEU A 109 9.64 -1.11 0.09
CA LEU A 109 9.51 -0.05 -0.91
C LEU A 109 8.07 0.46 -1.00
N GLY A 110 7.10 -0.45 -1.04
CA GLY A 110 5.68 -0.08 -1.03
C GLY A 110 5.25 0.63 0.27
N PHE A 111 5.79 0.24 1.42
CA PHE A 111 5.55 0.96 2.68
C PHE A 111 6.05 2.41 2.63
N PHE A 112 7.28 2.63 2.13
CA PHE A 112 7.85 3.97 1.99
C PHE A 112 7.12 4.83 0.96
N LEU A 113 6.70 4.26 -0.17
CA LEU A 113 5.92 4.97 -1.20
C LEU A 113 4.57 5.44 -0.65
N ILE A 114 3.84 4.55 0.04
CA ILE A 114 2.53 4.89 0.65
C ILE A 114 2.71 5.90 1.78
N GLY A 115 3.72 5.69 2.65
CA GLY A 115 4.02 6.60 3.76
C GLY A 115 4.41 7.99 3.27
N GLY A 116 5.28 8.08 2.26
CA GLY A 116 5.68 9.33 1.63
C GLY A 116 4.50 10.07 1.01
N TRP A 117 3.61 9.35 0.31
CA TRP A 117 2.37 9.91 -0.22
C TRP A 117 1.47 10.48 0.90
N LEU A 118 1.30 9.73 1.99
CA LEU A 118 0.46 10.12 3.13
C LEU A 118 1.00 11.38 3.80
N VAL A 119 2.32 11.50 3.98
CA VAL A 119 2.97 12.67 4.55
C VAL A 119 2.77 13.90 3.66
N ILE A 120 2.95 13.77 2.34
CA ILE A 120 2.73 14.86 1.39
C ILE A 120 1.27 15.31 1.43
N HIS A 121 0.32 14.38 1.48
CA HIS A 121 -1.12 14.69 1.56
C HIS A 121 -1.49 15.38 2.88
N HIS A 122 -0.89 14.96 4.00
CA HIS A 122 -1.09 15.59 5.29
C HIS A 122 -0.53 17.02 5.34
N LEU A 123 0.67 17.24 4.78
CA LEU A 123 1.30 18.56 4.72
C LEU A 123 0.53 19.53 3.81
N ASP A 124 0.00 19.05 2.68
CA ASP A 124 -0.82 19.86 1.77
C ASP A 124 -2.08 20.39 2.47
N ARG A 125 -2.68 19.56 3.34
CA ARG A 125 -3.83 19.96 4.18
C ARG A 125 -3.45 20.93 5.30
N ALA A 126 -2.25 20.80 5.88
CA ALA A 126 -1.78 21.68 6.95
C ALA A 126 -1.51 23.11 6.47
N THR A 127 -1.32 23.32 5.16
CA THR A 127 -1.18 24.64 4.56
C THR A 127 -2.54 25.22 4.13
N PRO A 128 -3.00 26.36 4.73
CA PRO A 128 -4.31 26.96 4.44
C PRO A 128 -4.44 27.63 3.07
N THR A 129 -3.39 27.63 2.24
CA THR A 129 -3.45 28.14 0.86
C THR A 129 -3.97 27.04 -0.08
N GLY A 130 -5.29 26.92 -0.21
CA GLY A 130 -5.88 26.16 -1.34
C GLY A 130 -5.65 26.86 -2.68
N PRO A 131 -5.94 26.25 -3.85
CA PRO A 131 -5.97 24.84 -4.23
C PRO A 131 -4.95 24.59 -5.37
N LEU A 132 -3.74 24.12 -5.09
CA LEU A 132 -2.79 23.67 -6.13
C LEU A 132 -2.98 22.19 -6.52
N LEU A 133 -4.21 21.68 -6.36
CA LEU A 133 -4.61 20.30 -6.63
C LEU A 133 -4.38 19.90 -8.11
N GLY A 134 -4.47 20.84 -9.05
CA GLY A 134 -4.41 20.56 -10.49
C GLY A 134 -3.04 20.13 -11.02
N ARG A 135 -1.93 20.55 -10.39
CA ARG A 135 -0.58 20.30 -10.91
C ARG A 135 0.14 19.13 -10.23
N LYS A 136 -0.30 18.73 -9.02
CA LYS A 136 0.19 17.53 -8.31
C LYS A 136 -0.38 16.21 -8.87
N LEU A 137 -1.56 16.23 -9.48
CA LEU A 137 -2.15 15.05 -10.13
C LEU A 137 -1.50 14.65 -11.46
N LEU A 138 -0.71 15.55 -12.07
CA LEU A 138 0.13 15.25 -13.23
C LEU A 138 1.27 14.27 -12.92
N PHE A 139 1.73 14.20 -11.67
CA PHE A 139 2.71 13.19 -11.22
C PHE A 139 2.06 11.85 -10.86
N LEU A 140 0.73 11.83 -10.65
CA LEU A 140 -0.01 10.61 -10.31
C LEU A 140 -0.44 9.81 -11.56
N GLY A 141 -0.57 10.48 -12.71
CA GLY A 141 -0.96 9.83 -13.97
C GLY A 141 0.15 9.03 -14.65
N SER A 142 1.42 9.29 -14.34
CA SER A 142 2.57 8.63 -14.96
C SER A 142 3.11 7.43 -14.18
N CYS A 143 2.56 7.12 -13.00
CA CYS A 143 3.02 5.99 -12.19
C CYS A 143 1.89 5.13 -11.59
N PRO A 144 0.89 4.65 -12.37
CA PRO A 144 -0.15 3.77 -11.83
C PRO A 144 0.28 2.29 -11.78
N PHE A 145 1.57 1.96 -11.91
CA PHE A 145 2.00 0.58 -12.13
C PHE A 145 3.36 0.27 -11.51
N TRP A 146 3.50 0.34 -10.19
CA TRP A 146 4.55 -0.38 -9.47
C TRP A 146 4.12 -0.70 -8.04
#